data_AF-A0A535T6U1-F1
#
_entry.id   AF-A0A535T6U1-F1
#
_cell.length_a   1.000
_cell.length_b   1.000
_cell.length_c   1.000
_cell.angle_alpha   90.00
_cell.angle_beta   90.00
_cell.angle_gamma   90.00
#
_symmetry.space_group_name_H-M   'P 1'
#
loop_
_entity.id
_entity.type
_entity.pdbx_description
1 polymer ?
#
loop_
_entity_poly.entity_id
_entity_poly.type
_entity_poly.pdbx_seq_one_letter_code
_entity_poly.pdbx_strand_id
1 'polypeptide(L)'
;MAGKDEPYREVPWFWSDQYELNLQYAGAGLPWDETVTRGAMGRLPFTVFYMQSGTLVAAAGFNDHHTVARARRVMEARKMVSAQQLADPNFDLRRVLA
;
A
#
# COMPACT_ATOMS: atom_id res chain seq x y z
N MET A 1 14.37 22.35 7.85
CA MET A 1 15.02 23.57 8.35
C MET A 1 15.55 23.33 9.75
N ALA A 2 16.84 22.92 9.87
CA ALA A 2 17.59 22.77 11.14
C ALA A 2 19.09 22.44 10.89
N GLY A 3 19.61 22.66 9.67
CA GLY A 3 20.98 22.25 9.30
C GLY A 3 21.22 20.74 9.16
N LYS A 4 20.16 19.91 9.12
CA LYS A 4 20.25 18.48 8.83
C LYS A 4 19.88 18.19 7.38
N ASP A 5 20.74 17.44 6.68
CA ASP A 5 20.52 16.95 5.32
C ASP A 5 19.90 15.55 5.31
N GLU A 6 18.70 15.43 5.87
CA GLU A 6 17.94 14.18 5.81
C GLU A 6 16.99 14.20 4.60
N PRO A 7 17.14 13.27 3.64
CA PRO A 7 16.26 13.23 2.47
C PRO A 7 14.83 12.86 2.89
N TYR A 8 13.85 13.61 2.39
CA TYR A 8 12.43 13.29 2.57
C TYR A 8 12.09 12.00 1.84
N ARG A 9 11.66 10.97 2.59
CA ARG A 9 11.36 9.62 2.09
C ARG A 9 9.97 9.14 2.50
N GLU A 10 9.18 9.98 3.14
CA GLU A 10 7.87 9.61 3.61
C GLU A 10 6.95 9.32 2.41
N VAL A 11 6.19 8.25 2.52
CA VAL A 11 5.19 7.88 1.53
C VAL A 11 3.90 8.65 1.86
N PRO A 12 3.35 9.45 0.91
CA PRO A 12 2.16 10.24 1.18
C PRO A 12 1.00 9.32 1.56
N TRP A 13 0.21 9.75 2.53
CA TRP A 13 -0.90 8.94 3.04
C TRP A 13 -2.06 9.83 3.47
N PHE A 14 -3.27 9.34 3.23
CA PHE A 14 -4.49 9.94 3.71
C PHE A 14 -5.54 8.87 4.01
N TRP A 15 -6.63 9.30 4.66
CA TRP A 15 -7.79 8.47 4.91
C TRP A 15 -9.07 9.26 4.63
N SER A 16 -10.18 8.54 4.45
CA SER A 16 -11.51 9.11 4.36
C SER A 16 -12.50 8.15 5.02
N ASP A 17 -13.38 8.68 5.87
CA ASP A 17 -14.53 7.95 6.38
C ASP A 17 -15.77 8.33 5.57
N GLN A 18 -16.47 7.32 5.07
CA GLN A 18 -17.69 7.46 4.29
C GLN A 18 -18.70 6.43 4.77
N TYR A 19 -19.70 6.86 5.56
CA TYR A 19 -20.63 5.95 6.22
C TYR A 19 -19.86 4.91 7.06
N GLU A 20 -20.06 3.61 6.80
CA GLU A 20 -19.37 2.50 7.48
C GLU A 20 -18.04 2.10 6.82
N LEU A 21 -17.59 2.85 5.80
CA LEU A 21 -16.35 2.61 5.08
C LEU A 21 -15.23 3.52 5.59
N ASN A 22 -14.17 2.92 6.12
CA ASN A 22 -12.88 3.55 6.34
C ASN A 22 -11.98 3.25 5.14
N LEU A 23 -11.73 4.26 4.31
CA LEU A 23 -10.75 4.22 3.21
C LEU A 23 -9.41 4.72 3.72
N GLN A 24 -8.34 3.97 3.47
CA GLN A 24 -6.97 4.43 3.64
C GLN A 24 -6.20 4.30 2.35
N TYR A 25 -5.43 5.33 2.02
CA TYR A 25 -4.64 5.38 0.80
C TYR A 25 -3.19 5.75 1.11
N ALA A 26 -2.24 4.93 0.68
CA ALA A 26 -0.81 5.17 0.79
C ALA A 26 -0.17 5.21 -0.60
N GLY A 27 0.78 6.11 -0.82
CA GLY A 27 1.54 6.23 -2.06
C GLY A 27 0.93 7.22 -3.05
N ALA A 28 1.49 7.24 -4.25
CA ALA A 28 1.02 8.05 -5.36
C ALA A 28 0.80 7.09 -6.53
N GLY A 29 -0.45 6.71 -6.77
CA GLY A 29 -0.76 5.64 -7.72
C GLY A 29 -0.43 5.98 -9.18
N LEU A 30 -0.24 7.25 -9.54
CA LEU A 30 -0.04 7.65 -10.94
C LEU A 30 1.45 7.82 -11.30
N PRO A 31 1.94 7.21 -12.39
CA PRO A 31 1.24 6.24 -13.25
C PRO A 31 1.28 4.82 -12.67
N TRP A 32 0.22 4.04 -12.86
CA TRP A 32 0.21 2.59 -12.63
C TRP A 32 -0.06 1.86 -13.95
N ASP A 33 0.42 0.63 -14.07
CA ASP A 33 0.15 -0.28 -15.21
C ASP A 33 -0.58 -1.56 -14.79
N GLU A 34 -0.54 -1.90 -13.51
CA GLU A 34 -1.19 -3.08 -12.94
C GLU A 34 -1.87 -2.75 -11.62
N THR A 35 -3.02 -3.39 -11.38
CA THR A 35 -3.66 -3.41 -10.07
C THR A 35 -3.81 -4.83 -9.55
N VAL A 36 -3.55 -5.00 -8.25
CA VAL A 36 -3.64 -6.29 -7.57
C VAL A 36 -4.60 -6.16 -6.41
N THR A 37 -5.58 -7.06 -6.30
CA THR A 37 -6.55 -7.04 -5.20
C THR A 37 -6.23 -8.15 -4.21
N ARG A 38 -6.15 -7.79 -2.92
CA ARG A 38 -6.17 -8.75 -1.80
C ARG A 38 -7.55 -8.75 -1.18
N GLY A 39 -8.12 -9.95 -1.05
CA GLY A 39 -9.54 -10.12 -0.74
C GLY A 39 -10.39 -10.09 -2.01
N ALA A 40 -11.62 -9.62 -1.89
CA ALA A 40 -12.54 -9.53 -3.03
C ALA A 40 -13.14 -8.12 -3.10
N MET A 41 -13.01 -7.47 -4.25
CA MET A 41 -13.56 -6.13 -4.48
C MET A 41 -15.07 -6.12 -4.18
N GLY A 42 -15.52 -5.14 -3.39
CA GLY A 42 -16.90 -5.05 -2.92
C GLY A 42 -17.25 -5.95 -1.73
N ARG A 43 -16.33 -6.79 -1.25
CA ARG A 43 -16.48 -7.57 -0.01
C ARG A 43 -15.43 -7.14 1.00
N LEU A 44 -15.85 -6.34 1.97
CA LEU A 44 -14.96 -5.82 3.00
C LEU A 44 -14.47 -6.93 3.95
N PRO A 45 -13.24 -6.82 4.48
CA PRO A 45 -12.21 -5.86 4.09
C PRO A 45 -11.50 -6.28 2.79
N PHE A 46 -11.04 -5.31 2.00
CA PHE A 46 -10.17 -5.59 0.86
C PHE A 46 -9.18 -4.45 0.61
N THR A 47 -8.06 -4.75 -0.05
CA THR A 47 -7.05 -3.78 -0.44
C THR A 47 -6.73 -3.90 -1.92
N VAL A 48 -6.67 -2.76 -2.62
CA VAL A 48 -6.18 -2.66 -4.00
C VAL A 48 -4.79 -2.06 -3.98
N PHE A 49 -3.83 -2.77 -4.54
CA PHE A 49 -2.46 -2.30 -4.76
C PHE A 49 -2.31 -1.82 -6.18
N TYR A 50 -1.55 -0.74 -6.35
CA TYR A 50 -1.18 -0.18 -7.64
C TYR A 50 0.28 -0.46 -7.87
N MET A 51 0.61 -1.01 -9.03
CA MET A 51 1.96 -1.33 -9.43
C MET A 51 2.34 -0.57 -10.69
N GLN A 52 3.63 -0.26 -10.79
CA GLN A 52 4.25 0.30 -11.98
C GLN A 52 5.52 -0.48 -12.27
N SER A 53 5.60 -1.13 -13.43
CA SER A 53 6.77 -1.95 -13.84
C SER A 53 7.18 -2.97 -12.77
N GLY A 54 6.22 -3.63 -12.12
CA GLY A 54 6.46 -4.61 -11.06
C GLY A 54 6.87 -4.02 -9.70
N THR A 55 6.80 -2.70 -9.52
CA THR A 55 7.04 -2.03 -8.23
C THR A 55 5.73 -1.57 -7.60
N LEU A 56 5.54 -1.79 -6.31
CA LEU A 56 4.41 -1.26 -5.56
C LEU A 56 4.51 0.26 -5.41
N VAL A 57 3.54 1.00 -5.97
CA VAL A 57 3.53 2.49 -5.96
C VAL A 57 2.41 3.10 -5.11
N ALA A 58 1.32 2.36 -4.89
CA ALA A 58 0.27 2.78 -3.96
C ALA A 58 -0.56 1.60 -3.43
N ALA A 59 -1.33 1.84 -2.37
CA ALA A 59 -2.30 0.91 -1.81
C ALA A 59 -3.54 1.65 -1.32
N ALA A 60 -4.73 1.18 -1.69
CA ALA A 60 -6.03 1.65 -1.25
C ALA A 60 -6.75 0.53 -0.47
N GLY A 61 -6.86 0.66 0.84
CA GLY A 61 -7.53 -0.30 1.72
C GLY A 61 -8.91 0.19 2.13
N PHE A 62 -9.89 -0.71 2.05
CA PHE A 62 -11.27 -0.49 2.47
C PHE A 62 -11.52 -1.38 3.70
N ASN A 63 -11.65 -0.75 4.87
CA ASN A 63 -11.67 -1.40 6.18
C ASN A 63 -10.44 -2.31 6.46
N ASP A 64 -9.31 -2.04 5.79
CA ASP A 64 -8.07 -2.84 5.88
C ASP A 64 -6.83 -1.98 6.19
N HIS A 65 -6.89 -1.24 7.29
CA HIS A 65 -5.82 -0.34 7.70
C HIS A 65 -4.47 -1.05 7.93
N HIS A 66 -4.49 -2.30 8.39
CA HIS A 66 -3.29 -3.08 8.66
C HIS A 66 -2.50 -3.38 7.39
N THR A 67 -3.17 -3.77 6.31
CA THR A 67 -2.50 -4.04 5.03
C THR A 67 -1.91 -2.75 4.45
N VAL A 68 -2.65 -1.64 4.49
CA VAL A 68 -2.16 -0.34 4.00
C VAL A 68 -0.93 0.13 4.78
N ALA A 69 -0.93 0.01 6.10
CA ALA A 69 0.23 0.38 6.93
C ALA A 69 1.48 -0.47 6.61
N ARG A 70 1.30 -1.76 6.32
CA ARG A 70 2.42 -2.64 5.91
C ARG A 70 2.90 -2.32 4.50
N ALA A 71 1.99 -2.07 3.57
CA ALA A 71 2.32 -1.65 2.20
C ALA A 71 3.11 -0.33 2.20
N ARG A 72 2.70 0.64 3.04
CA ARG A 72 3.43 1.90 3.23
C ARG A 72 4.87 1.66 3.67
N ARG A 73 5.10 0.78 4.64
CA ARG A 73 6.46 0.40 5.09
C ARG A 73 7.28 -0.26 3.99
N VAL A 74 6.68 -1.12 3.17
CA VAL A 74 7.35 -1.73 2.00
C VAL A 74 7.78 -0.67 0.99
N MET A 75 6.91 0.32 0.72
CA MET A 75 7.22 1.45 -0.16
C MET A 75 8.33 2.35 0.43
N GLU A 76 8.25 2.71 1.71
CA GLU A 76 9.28 3.49 2.42
C GLU A 76 10.66 2.79 2.37
N ALA A 77 10.67 1.46 2.52
CA ALA A 77 11.88 0.64 2.45
C ALA A 77 12.35 0.32 1.02
N ARG A 78 11.57 0.69 -0.01
CA ARG A 78 11.82 0.38 -1.43
C ARG A 78 12.08 -1.11 -1.67
N LYS A 79 11.37 -1.98 -0.95
CA LYS A 79 11.48 -3.43 -1.09
C LYS A 79 10.56 -3.92 -2.20
N MET A 80 11.04 -4.87 -3.00
CA MET A 80 10.22 -5.51 -4.01
C MET A 80 9.25 -6.50 -3.39
N VAL A 81 8.01 -6.51 -3.90
CA VAL A 81 6.97 -7.48 -3.57
C VAL A 81 6.24 -7.83 -4.86
N SER A 82 6.04 -9.12 -5.09
CA SER A 82 5.37 -9.61 -6.31
C SER A 82 3.86 -9.44 -6.24
N ALA A 83 3.20 -9.36 -7.40
CA ALA A 83 1.75 -9.35 -7.50
C ALA A 83 1.11 -10.57 -6.82
N GLN A 84 1.72 -11.75 -6.92
CA GLN A 84 1.24 -12.98 -6.27
C GLN A 84 1.27 -12.86 -4.74
N GLN A 85 2.34 -12.31 -4.17
CA GLN A 85 2.45 -12.06 -2.74
C GLN A 85 1.48 -10.97 -2.26
N LEU A 86 1.25 -9.94 -3.08
CA LEU A 86 0.26 -8.90 -2.79
C LEU A 86 -1.15 -9.49 -2.75
N ALA A 87 -1.52 -10.33 -3.71
CA ALA A 87 -2.83 -10.96 -3.79
C ALA A 87 -3.10 -11.97 -2.67
N ASP A 88 -2.06 -12.68 -2.19
CA ASP A 88 -2.21 -13.73 -1.17
C ASP A 88 -2.59 -13.14 0.21
N PRO A 89 -3.79 -13.47 0.74
CA PRO A 89 -4.20 -13.01 2.07
C PRO A 89 -3.37 -13.63 3.21
N ASN A 90 -2.69 -14.76 2.98
CA ASN A 90 -1.85 -15.42 3.98
C ASN A 90 -0.40 -14.93 3.96
N PHE A 91 -0.02 -14.15 2.95
CA PHE A 91 1.32 -13.59 2.86
C PHE A 91 1.47 -12.34 3.74
N ASP A 92 2.32 -12.46 4.76
CA ASP A 92 2.69 -11.33 5.59
C ASP A 92 3.69 -10.42 4.88
N LEU A 93 3.24 -9.25 4.46
CA LEU A 93 4.05 -8.20 3.82
C LEU A 93 5.27 -7.78 4.65
N ARG A 94 5.32 -8.04 5.95
CA ARG A 94 6.53 -7.77 6.75
C ARG A 94 7.71 -8.67 6.37
N ARG A 95 7.46 -9.82 5.73
CA ARG A 95 8.52 -10.75 5.31
C ARG A 95 9.44 -10.19 4.23
N VAL A 96 8.98 -9.24 3.41
CA VAL A 96 9.84 -8.53 2.44
C VAL A 96 10.69 -7.43 3.08
N LEU A 97 10.42 -7.05 4.33
CA LEU A 97 11.22 -6.07 5.08
C LEU A 97 12.41 -6.71 5.81
N ALA A 98 12.45 -8.04 5.90
CA ALA A 98 13.56 -8.78 6.48
C ALA A 98 14.81 -8.77 5.58
#